data_AF-A0A959SIL4-F1
#
_entry.id   AF-A0A959SIL4-F1
#
_cell.length_a   1.000
_cell.length_b   1.000
_cell.length_c   1.000
_cell.angle_alpha   90.00
_cell.angle_beta   90.00
_cell.angle_gamma   90.00
#
_symmetry.space_group_name_H-M   'P 1'
#
loop_
_entity.id
_entity.type
_entity.pdbx_description
1 polymer ?
#
loop_
_entity_poly.entity_id
_entity_poly.type
_entity_poly.pdbx_seq_one_letter_code
_entity_poly.pdbx_strand_id
1 'polypeptide(L)'
;MTTIPSFTPEELHARSIRTRKLITWLMIFAIVMFFAGLTSAYVVSMSGGYWTVITLPTAFYWSTAFVLGGSITVHLALNAARKGNKGAITPMLVLTLVLGLGFTYSQVQGWKALATLGITLSPNKLTGLGGTYGKDFTITKDGQPLVPKDGHWYAADDVAMTRQLDAEVAEQRDRTGPYLYT
;
A
#
# COMPACT_ATOMS: atom_id res chain seq x y z
N MET A 1 -1.55 60.34 9.98
CA MET A 1 -0.88 59.07 10.28
C MET A 1 -1.94 58.07 10.71
N THR A 2 -2.26 57.09 9.87
CA THR A 2 -3.15 55.98 10.23
C THR A 2 -2.32 54.96 11.01
N THR A 3 -2.60 54.80 12.31
CA THR A 3 -2.00 53.73 13.11
C THR A 3 -2.55 52.41 12.60
N ILE A 4 -1.68 51.55 12.03
CA ILE A 4 -2.06 50.18 11.68
C ILE A 4 -2.52 49.50 12.98
N PRO A 5 -3.72 48.90 13.04
CA PRO A 5 -4.17 48.21 14.24
C PRO A 5 -3.19 47.08 14.56
N SER A 6 -2.48 47.21 15.69
CA SER A 6 -1.57 46.18 16.19
C SER A 6 -2.38 45.12 16.92
N PHE A 7 -2.37 43.89 16.41
CA PHE A 7 -3.05 42.75 17.05
C PHE A 7 -2.50 42.48 18.46
N THR A 8 -3.38 42.06 19.36
CA THR A 8 -2.95 41.64 20.71
C THR A 8 -2.29 40.25 20.68
N PRO A 9 -1.44 39.90 21.67
CA PRO A 9 -0.82 38.57 21.73
C PRO A 9 -1.82 37.40 21.73
N GLU A 10 -3.01 37.60 22.32
CA GLU A 10 -4.08 36.60 22.37
C GLU A 10 -4.71 36.38 20.98
N GLU A 11 -4.99 37.47 20.25
CA GLU A 11 -5.51 37.42 18.88
C GLU A 11 -4.53 36.73 17.92
N LEU A 12 -3.22 36.98 18.08
CA LEU A 12 -2.16 36.31 17.33
C LEU A 12 -2.14 34.80 17.62
N HIS A 13 -2.27 34.40 18.89
CA HIS A 13 -2.31 32.99 19.28
C HIS A 13 -3.52 32.27 18.69
N ALA A 14 -4.72 32.85 18.84
CA ALA A 14 -5.96 32.29 18.29
C ALA A 14 -5.93 32.18 16.75
N ARG A 15 -5.34 33.17 16.07
CA ARG A 15 -5.06 33.09 14.62
C ARG A 15 -4.11 31.94 14.30
N SER A 16 -3.01 31.80 15.03
CA SER A 16 -2.03 30.73 14.78
C SER A 16 -2.63 29.32 14.92
N ILE A 17 -3.53 29.11 15.89
CA ILE A 17 -4.24 27.83 16.07
C ILE A 17 -5.15 27.55 14.87
N ARG A 18 -5.94 28.55 14.43
CA ARG A 18 -6.82 28.41 13.25
C ARG A 18 -6.02 28.10 11.99
N THR A 19 -4.92 28.80 11.77
CA THR A 19 -4.02 28.57 10.63
C THR A 19 -3.41 27.16 10.67
N ARG A 20 -2.89 26.72 11.82
CA ARG A 20 -2.33 25.36 11.98
C ARG A 20 -3.37 24.28 11.69
N LYS A 21 -4.59 24.43 12.22
CA LYS A 21 -5.69 23.49 11.96
C LYS A 21 -6.06 23.42 10.48
N LEU A 22 -6.11 24.58 9.79
CA LEU A 22 -6.37 24.65 8.35
C LEU A 22 -5.26 23.97 7.54
N ILE A 23 -3.98 24.20 7.88
CA ILE A 23 -2.84 23.54 7.23
C ILE A 23 -2.90 22.02 7.45
N THR A 24 -3.21 21.55 8.66
CA THR A 24 -3.38 20.10 8.93
C THR A 24 -4.47 19.49 8.05
N TRP A 25 -5.61 20.16 7.89
CA TRP A 25 -6.68 19.68 7.00
C TRP A 25 -6.26 19.66 5.53
N LEU A 26 -5.56 20.69 5.05
CA LEU A 26 -5.03 20.73 3.69
C LEU A 26 -4.05 19.57 3.44
N MET A 27 -3.16 19.30 4.40
CA MET A 27 -2.22 18.18 4.32
C MET A 27 -2.94 16.83 4.28
N ILE A 28 -3.97 16.62 5.11
CA ILE A 28 -4.77 15.40 5.09
C ILE A 28 -5.44 15.23 3.72
N PHE A 29 -6.05 16.29 3.18
CA PHE A 29 -6.68 16.25 1.87
C PHE A 29 -5.67 15.90 0.76
N ALA A 30 -4.49 16.51 0.77
CA ALA A 30 -3.43 16.23 -0.20
C ALA A 30 -2.98 14.76 -0.13
N ILE A 31 -2.82 14.19 1.08
CA ILE A 31 -2.46 12.78 1.27
C ILE A 31 -3.56 11.86 0.73
N VAL A 32 -4.82 12.15 1.02
CA VAL A 32 -5.96 11.36 0.51
C VAL A 32 -5.98 11.38 -1.02
N MET A 33 -5.80 12.55 -1.64
CA MET A 33 -5.76 12.69 -3.10
C MET A 33 -4.57 11.94 -3.72
N PHE A 34 -3.40 11.96 -3.07
CA PHE A 34 -2.23 11.19 -3.50
C PHE A 34 -2.51 9.69 -3.53
N PHE A 35 -3.06 9.12 -2.45
CA PHE A 35 -3.42 7.71 -2.40
C PHE A 35 -4.56 7.36 -3.36
N ALA A 36 -5.54 8.26 -3.57
CA ALA A 36 -6.58 8.06 -4.57
C ALA A 36 -6.00 7.97 -6.00
N GLY A 37 -5.00 8.79 -6.32
CA GLY A 37 -4.27 8.71 -7.58
C GLY A 37 -3.54 7.37 -7.76
N LEU A 38 -2.85 6.88 -6.71
CA LEU A 38 -2.18 5.57 -6.73
C LEU A 38 -3.17 4.42 -6.90
N THR A 39 -4.31 4.44 -6.19
CA THR A 39 -5.37 3.43 -6.34
C THR A 39 -5.97 3.46 -7.74
N SER A 40 -6.19 4.65 -8.32
CA SER A 40 -6.66 4.79 -9.69
C SER A 40 -5.67 4.19 -10.68
N ALA A 41 -4.38 4.50 -10.55
CA ALA A 41 -3.33 3.93 -11.39
C ALA A 41 -3.28 2.40 -11.29
N TYR A 42 -3.45 1.83 -10.08
CA TYR A 42 -3.51 0.38 -9.86
C TYR A 42 -4.73 -0.27 -10.53
N VAL A 43 -5.92 0.34 -10.40
CA VAL A 43 -7.13 -0.19 -11.06
C VAL A 43 -7.00 -0.13 -12.58
N VAL A 44 -6.43 0.96 -13.11
CA VAL A 44 -6.18 1.11 -14.55
C VAL A 44 -5.10 0.14 -15.02
N SER A 45 -4.05 -0.15 -14.24
CA SER A 45 -3.03 -1.12 -14.64
C SER A 45 -3.55 -2.56 -14.67
N MET A 46 -4.61 -2.84 -13.93
CA MET A 46 -5.31 -4.12 -13.95
C MET A 46 -6.30 -4.26 -15.13
N SER A 47 -6.66 -3.17 -15.82
CA SER A 47 -7.63 -3.23 -16.91
C SER A 47 -6.96 -3.56 -18.26
N GLY A 48 -7.40 -4.66 -18.87
CA GLY A 48 -7.04 -5.08 -20.24
C GLY A 48 -5.77 -5.93 -20.34
N GLY A 49 -5.94 -7.24 -20.54
CA GLY A 49 -4.86 -8.19 -20.86
C GLY A 49 -4.51 -9.15 -19.73
N TYR A 50 -3.22 -9.49 -19.63
CA TYR A 50 -2.72 -10.46 -18.66
C TYR A 50 -2.36 -9.77 -17.35
N TRP A 51 -2.84 -10.33 -16.24
CA TRP A 51 -2.66 -9.82 -14.89
C TRP A 51 -2.16 -10.93 -13.97
N THR A 52 -1.18 -10.60 -13.12
CA THR A 52 -0.66 -11.53 -12.12
C THR A 52 -1.34 -11.26 -10.78
N VAL A 53 -2.19 -12.19 -10.34
CA VAL A 53 -2.76 -12.18 -8.99
C VAL A 53 -1.69 -12.70 -8.03
N ILE A 54 -1.27 -11.87 -7.09
CA ILE A 54 -0.23 -12.18 -6.12
C ILE A 54 -0.88 -12.52 -4.78
N THR A 55 -0.50 -13.65 -4.18
CA THR A 55 -0.92 -13.98 -2.81
C THR A 55 -0.12 -13.14 -1.82
N LEU A 56 -0.79 -12.33 -1.01
CA LEU A 56 -0.13 -11.47 -0.02
C LEU A 56 0.54 -12.30 1.09
N PRO A 57 1.85 -12.12 1.34
CA PRO A 57 2.53 -12.71 2.49
C PRO A 57 1.85 -12.35 3.81
N THR A 58 1.84 -13.29 4.76
CA THR A 58 1.25 -13.12 6.10
C THR A 58 1.80 -11.91 6.86
N ALA A 59 3.04 -11.51 6.58
CA ALA A 59 3.69 -10.34 7.15
C ALA A 59 2.91 -9.03 6.90
N PHE A 60 2.25 -8.87 5.75
CA PHE A 60 1.45 -7.68 5.46
C PHE A 60 0.20 -7.57 6.34
N TYR A 61 -0.44 -8.70 6.68
CA TYR A 61 -1.58 -8.70 7.60
C TYR A 61 -1.19 -8.27 9.01
N TRP A 62 -0.04 -8.74 9.51
CA TRP A 62 0.52 -8.29 10.78
C TRP A 62 0.86 -6.80 10.76
N SER A 63 1.38 -6.29 9.64
CA SER A 63 1.65 -4.87 9.48
C SER A 63 0.37 -4.02 9.64
N THR A 64 -0.75 -4.48 9.07
CA THR A 64 -2.06 -3.82 9.21
C THR A 64 -2.53 -3.82 10.66
N ALA A 65 -2.35 -4.94 11.38
CA ALA A 65 -2.68 -5.00 12.80
C ALA A 65 -1.83 -4.03 13.64
N PHE A 66 -0.52 -3.92 13.37
CA PHE A 66 0.37 -3.00 14.08
C PHE A 66 0.02 -1.53 13.86
N VAL A 67 -0.27 -1.12 12.62
CA VAL A 67 -0.63 0.28 12.33
C VAL A 67 -2.00 0.65 12.91
N LEU A 68 -2.97 -0.26 12.87
CA LEU A 68 -4.29 -0.07 13.51
C LEU A 68 -4.15 0.03 15.03
N GLY A 69 -3.37 -0.87 15.64
CA GLY A 69 -3.04 -0.80 17.06
C GLY A 69 -2.37 0.53 17.43
N GLY A 70 -1.39 0.98 16.64
CA GLY A 70 -0.69 2.25 16.83
C GLY A 70 -1.61 3.47 16.76
N SER A 71 -2.60 3.44 15.86
CA SER A 71 -3.62 4.49 15.77
C SER A 71 -4.48 4.55 17.03
N ILE A 72 -4.91 3.39 17.54
CA ILE A 72 -5.68 3.30 18.79
C ILE A 72 -4.85 3.82 19.97
N THR A 73 -3.58 3.44 20.08
CA THR A 73 -2.73 3.86 21.20
C THR A 73 -2.49 5.37 21.21
N VAL A 74 -2.27 6.00 20.04
CA VAL A 74 -2.18 7.47 19.94
C VAL A 74 -3.50 8.14 20.29
N HIS A 75 -4.63 7.59 19.85
CA HIS A 75 -5.94 8.13 20.16
C HIS A 75 -6.22 8.09 21.68
N LEU A 76 -5.85 6.99 22.35
CA LEU A 76 -5.94 6.87 23.80
C LEU A 76 -5.00 7.85 24.50
N ALA A 77 -3.78 8.07 23.99
CA ALA A 77 -2.84 9.06 24.53
C ALA A 77 -3.42 10.49 24.45
N LEU A 78 -4.05 10.83 23.32
CA LEU A 78 -4.74 12.12 23.15
C LEU A 78 -5.91 12.28 24.14
N ASN A 79 -6.68 11.21 24.36
CA ASN A 79 -7.77 11.22 25.33
C ASN A 79 -7.27 11.35 26.78
N ALA A 80 -6.16 10.69 27.13
CA ALA A 80 -5.51 10.85 28.43
C ALA A 80 -4.97 12.26 28.64
N ALA A 81 -4.38 12.87 27.60
CA ALA A 81 -3.90 14.25 27.63
C ALA A 81 -5.04 15.25 27.86
N ARG A 82 -6.19 15.07 27.20
CA ARG A 82 -7.39 15.90 27.42
C ARG A 82 -7.95 15.79 28.84
N LYS A 83 -7.81 14.61 29.47
CA LYS A 83 -8.21 14.36 30.87
C LYS A 83 -7.17 14.82 31.90
N GLY A 84 -6.05 15.39 31.46
CA GLY A 84 -4.96 15.82 32.35
C GLY A 84 -4.12 14.68 32.96
N ASN A 85 -4.34 13.42 32.54
CA ASN A 85 -3.59 12.26 33.05
C ASN A 85 -2.24 12.14 32.35
N LYS A 86 -1.25 12.92 32.80
CA LYS A 86 0.10 12.95 32.24
C LYS A 86 0.83 11.60 32.37
N GLY A 87 0.53 10.81 33.39
CA GLY A 87 1.18 9.52 33.65
C GLY A 87 0.88 8.46 32.58
N ALA A 88 -0.29 8.52 31.93
CA ALA A 88 -0.67 7.58 30.88
C ALA A 88 -0.16 7.97 29.48
N ILE A 89 0.26 9.22 29.25
CA ILE A 89 0.65 9.71 27.91
C ILE A 89 1.96 9.05 27.46
N THR A 90 3.02 9.15 28.27
CA THR A 90 4.34 8.60 27.95
C THR A 90 4.31 7.11 27.63
N PRO A 91 3.73 6.21 28.46
CA PRO A 91 3.69 4.79 28.13
C PRO A 91 2.87 4.49 26.87
N MET A 92 1.78 5.22 26.59
CA MET A 92 1.01 5.03 25.36
C MET A 92 1.80 5.46 24.11
N LEU A 93 2.60 6.53 24.19
CA LEU A 93 3.48 6.94 23.10
C LEU A 93 4.63 5.96 22.88
N VAL A 94 5.22 5.42 23.95
CA VAL A 94 6.24 4.36 23.86
C VAL A 94 5.66 3.11 23.22
N LEU A 95 4.46 2.70 23.62
CA LEU A 95 3.76 1.57 23.00
C LEU A 95 3.50 1.81 21.51
N THR A 96 3.07 3.02 21.14
CA THR A 96 2.91 3.42 19.73
C THR A 96 4.21 3.28 18.96
N LEU A 97 5.33 3.72 19.54
CA LEU A 97 6.65 3.61 18.91
C LEU A 97 7.03 2.14 18.68
N VAL A 98 6.83 1.28 19.68
CA VAL A 98 7.08 -0.16 19.56
C VAL A 98 6.22 -0.79 18.46
N LEU A 99 4.94 -0.44 18.38
CA LEU A 99 4.04 -0.88 17.31
C LEU A 99 4.50 -0.38 15.94
N GLY A 100 5.00 0.85 15.84
CA GLY A 100 5.58 1.42 14.61
C GLY A 100 6.86 0.71 14.15
N LEU A 101 7.71 0.28 15.09
CA LEU A 101 8.87 -0.55 14.80
C LEU A 101 8.46 -1.94 14.31
N GLY A 102 7.46 -2.56 14.96
CA GLY A 102 6.87 -3.83 14.53
C GLY A 102 6.27 -3.74 13.12
N PHE A 103 5.57 -2.64 12.82
CA PHE A 103 5.07 -2.33 11.48
C PHE A 103 6.22 -2.28 10.46
N THR A 104 7.27 -1.49 10.71
CA THR A 104 8.41 -1.37 9.80
C THR A 104 9.10 -2.71 9.56
N TYR A 105 9.32 -3.50 10.61
CA TYR A 105 9.90 -4.84 10.50
C TYR A 105 9.04 -5.76 9.64
N SER A 106 7.73 -5.82 9.88
CA SER A 106 6.81 -6.66 9.11
C SER A 106 6.72 -6.25 7.64
N GLN A 107 6.79 -4.95 7.33
CA GLN A 107 6.84 -4.43 5.97
C GLN A 107 8.10 -4.93 5.26
N VAL A 108 9.28 -4.75 5.86
CA VAL A 108 10.55 -5.23 5.28
C VAL A 108 10.50 -6.74 5.00
N GLN A 109 9.94 -7.53 5.91
CA GLN A 109 9.80 -8.97 5.71
C GLN A 109 8.80 -9.32 4.60
N GLY A 110 7.68 -8.60 4.50
CA GLY A 110 6.71 -8.74 3.41
C GLY A 110 7.35 -8.47 2.04
N TRP A 111 8.11 -7.38 1.93
CA TRP A 111 8.83 -7.03 0.70
C TRP A 111 9.91 -8.05 0.33
N LYS A 112 10.65 -8.57 1.31
CA LYS A 112 11.62 -9.66 1.07
C LYS A 112 10.95 -10.93 0.56
N ALA A 113 9.80 -11.31 1.13
CA ALA A 113 9.03 -12.47 0.68
C ALA A 113 8.53 -12.30 -0.76
N LEU A 114 8.06 -11.10 -1.13
CA LEU A 114 7.70 -10.81 -2.53
C LEU A 114 8.93 -10.84 -3.46
N ALA A 115 10.06 -10.29 -3.02
CA ALA A 115 11.30 -10.30 -3.80
C ALA A 115 11.81 -11.73 -4.06
N THR A 116 11.68 -12.65 -3.09
CA THR A 116 12.04 -14.07 -3.31
C THR A 116 11.15 -14.77 -4.33
N LEU A 117 9.93 -14.27 -4.55
CA LEU A 117 9.01 -14.79 -5.56
C LEU A 117 9.26 -14.18 -6.95
N GLY A 118 10.28 -13.31 -7.10
CA GLY A 118 10.55 -12.60 -8.34
C GLY A 118 9.61 -11.43 -8.61
N ILE A 119 8.75 -11.08 -7.64
CA ILE A 119 7.84 -9.94 -7.71
C ILE A 119 8.62 -8.72 -7.22
N THR A 120 9.22 -8.00 -8.17
CA THR A 120 10.07 -6.83 -7.90
C THR A 120 9.52 -5.58 -8.56
N LEU A 121 10.00 -4.40 -8.15
CA LEU A 121 9.60 -3.13 -8.78
C LEU A 121 10.02 -3.02 -10.27
N SER A 122 11.00 -3.80 -10.72
CA SER A 122 11.37 -3.87 -12.13
C SER A 122 10.45 -4.83 -12.89
N PRO A 123 9.94 -4.47 -14.07
CA PRO A 123 9.07 -5.34 -14.86
C PRO A 123 9.84 -6.59 -15.29
N ASN A 124 9.63 -7.69 -14.58
CA ASN A 124 10.10 -9.02 -14.96
C ASN A 124 9.20 -9.59 -16.06
N LYS A 125 9.71 -10.53 -16.85
CA LYS A 125 8.86 -11.33 -17.75
C LYS A 125 7.92 -12.18 -16.89
N LEU A 126 6.69 -12.43 -17.35
CA LEU A 126 5.73 -13.30 -16.65
C LEU A 126 6.31 -14.72 -16.39
N THR A 127 7.24 -15.16 -17.25
CA THR A 127 7.95 -16.45 -17.16
C THR A 127 9.15 -16.46 -16.19
N GLY A 128 9.53 -15.31 -15.62
CA GLY A 128 10.68 -15.15 -14.71
C GLY A 128 10.32 -15.09 -13.22
N LEU A 129 9.06 -15.35 -12.86
CA LEU A 129 8.60 -15.39 -11.48
C LEU A 129 9.06 -16.70 -10.82
N GLY A 130 9.79 -16.61 -9.70
CA GLY A 130 10.37 -17.76 -8.99
C GLY A 130 9.41 -18.50 -8.06
N GLY A 131 8.12 -18.12 -8.04
CA GLY A 131 7.09 -18.71 -7.18
C GLY A 131 6.39 -19.94 -7.78
N THR A 132 5.53 -20.59 -6.99
CA THR A 132 4.70 -21.70 -7.45
C THR A 132 3.36 -21.21 -7.98
N TYR A 133 3.04 -21.54 -9.23
CA TYR A 133 1.75 -21.22 -9.84
C TYR A 133 0.57 -21.82 -9.05
N GLY A 134 -0.47 -21.03 -8.80
CA GLY A 134 -1.67 -21.44 -8.06
C GLY A 134 -1.54 -21.38 -6.53
N LYS A 135 -0.35 -21.10 -6.00
CA LYS A 135 -0.12 -20.89 -4.55
C LYS A 135 0.37 -19.48 -4.26
N ASP A 136 1.45 -19.07 -4.94
CA ASP A 136 2.10 -17.78 -4.71
C ASP A 136 1.64 -16.71 -5.71
N PHE A 137 1.33 -17.13 -6.95
CA PHE A 137 0.72 -16.29 -7.97
C PHE A 137 -0.17 -17.07 -8.95
N THR A 138 -1.13 -16.39 -9.55
CA THR A 138 -1.98 -16.89 -10.64
C THR A 138 -2.02 -15.85 -11.76
N ILE A 139 -1.91 -16.28 -13.02
CA ILE A 139 -1.99 -15.36 -14.17
C ILE A 139 -3.40 -15.45 -14.73
N THR A 140 -4.07 -14.31 -14.88
CA THR A 140 -5.41 -14.21 -15.47
C THR A 140 -5.36 -13.39 -16.75
N LYS A 141 -6.03 -13.84 -17.81
CA LYS A 141 -6.27 -13.07 -19.04
C LYS A 141 -7.73 -12.67 -19.06
N ASP A 142 -8.02 -11.37 -19.08
CA ASP A 142 -9.38 -10.81 -19.13
C ASP A 142 -10.33 -11.38 -18.05
N GLY A 143 -9.78 -11.71 -16.87
CA GLY A 143 -10.51 -12.25 -15.72
C GLY A 143 -10.61 -13.78 -15.66
N GLN A 144 -10.15 -14.51 -16.69
CA GLN A 144 -10.07 -15.98 -16.66
C GLN A 144 -8.66 -16.45 -16.28
N PRO A 145 -8.50 -17.38 -15.31
CA PRO A 145 -7.19 -17.90 -14.96
C PRO A 145 -6.61 -18.72 -16.12
N LEU A 146 -5.31 -18.61 -16.32
CA LEU A 146 -4.58 -19.54 -17.19
C LEU A 146 -4.34 -20.84 -16.42
N VAL A 147 -4.20 -21.96 -17.12
CA VAL A 147 -3.86 -23.25 -16.52
C VAL A 147 -2.57 -23.74 -17.18
N PRO A 148 -1.47 -23.91 -16.42
CA PRO A 148 -0.27 -24.53 -16.94
C PRO A 148 -0.50 -26.04 -17.05
N LYS A 149 -0.28 -26.61 -18.23
CA LYS A 149 -0.30 -28.06 -18.46
C LYS A 149 0.79 -28.43 -19.46
N ASP A 150 1.61 -29.43 -19.14
CA ASP A 150 2.67 -29.96 -20.00
C ASP A 150 3.68 -28.91 -20.54
N GLY A 151 3.94 -27.84 -19.77
CA GLY A 151 4.86 -26.77 -20.15
C GLY A 151 4.26 -25.67 -21.04
N HIS A 152 2.95 -25.73 -21.30
CA HIS A 152 2.20 -24.79 -22.11
C HIS A 152 1.11 -24.07 -21.29
N TRP A 153 0.84 -22.81 -21.61
CA TRP A 153 -0.20 -21.97 -21.02
C TRP A 153 -1.49 -22.04 -21.85
N TYR A 154 -2.59 -22.44 -21.20
CA TYR A 154 -3.92 -22.49 -21.79
C TYR A 154 -4.89 -21.57 -21.04
N ALA A 155 -5.91 -21.06 -21.72
CA ALA A 155 -7.00 -20.35 -21.05
C ALA A 155 -7.98 -21.36 -20.42
N ALA A 156 -8.49 -21.08 -19.21
CA ALA A 156 -9.38 -22.00 -18.49
C ALA A 156 -10.73 -22.27 -19.20
N ASP A 157 -11.10 -21.46 -20.19
CA ASP A 157 -12.30 -21.61 -21.01
C ASP A 157 -12.10 -22.56 -22.21
N ASP A 158 -10.85 -22.83 -22.63
CA ASP A 158 -10.53 -23.77 -23.71
C ASP A 158 -10.39 -25.21 -23.16
N VAL A 159 -11.52 -25.88 -22.97
CA VAL A 159 -11.59 -27.29 -22.52
C VAL A 159 -10.88 -28.25 -23.49
N ALA A 160 -10.73 -27.86 -24.77
CA ALA A 160 -10.02 -28.62 -25.79
C ALA A 160 -8.51 -28.35 -25.81
N MET A 161 -8.03 -27.35 -25.06
CA MET A 161 -6.60 -27.00 -24.90
C MET A 161 -5.86 -26.89 -26.24
N THR A 162 -6.53 -26.30 -27.24
CA THR A 162 -6.02 -26.20 -28.61
C THR A 162 -5.25 -24.90 -28.87
N ARG A 163 -5.52 -23.84 -28.09
CA ARG A 163 -4.82 -22.55 -28.22
C ARG A 163 -3.70 -22.44 -27.20
N GLN A 164 -2.47 -22.76 -27.64
CA GLN A 164 -1.25 -22.49 -26.87
C GLN A 164 -1.01 -20.98 -26.81
N LEU A 165 -0.91 -20.41 -25.60
CA LEU A 165 -0.71 -18.97 -25.37
C LEU A 165 0.75 -18.64 -25.03
N ASP A 166 1.68 -19.58 -25.21
CA ASP A 166 3.07 -19.46 -24.77
C ASP A 166 3.83 -18.30 -25.41
N ALA A 167 3.61 -18.06 -26.70
CA ALA A 167 4.21 -16.93 -27.40
C ALA A 167 3.66 -15.58 -26.88
N GLU A 168 2.36 -15.52 -26.57
CA GLU A 168 1.71 -14.33 -26.02
C GLU A 168 2.14 -14.06 -24.56
N VAL A 169 2.31 -15.11 -23.74
CA VAL A 169 2.73 -15.00 -22.34
C VAL A 169 4.23 -14.70 -22.21
N ALA A 170 5.07 -15.29 -23.07
CA ALA A 170 6.53 -15.10 -23.05
C ALA A 170 6.97 -13.69 -23.48
N GLU A 171 6.17 -13.03 -24.32
CA GLU A 171 6.40 -11.65 -24.74
C GLU A 171 5.91 -10.64 -23.68
N GLN A 172 4.97 -11.04 -22.83
CA GLN A 172 4.39 -10.14 -21.85
C GLN A 172 5.24 -9.97 -20.59
N ARG A 173 5.35 -8.70 -20.21
CA ARG A 173 5.97 -8.26 -18.96
C ARG A 173 4.91 -8.18 -17.88
N ASP A 174 5.34 -8.47 -16.66
CA ASP A 174 4.52 -8.29 -15.47
C ASP A 174 4.17 -6.80 -15.32
N ARG A 175 2.87 -6.52 -15.29
CA ARG A 175 2.28 -5.17 -15.17
C ARG A 175 1.85 -4.84 -13.74
N THR A 176 2.12 -5.72 -12.77
CA THR A 176 1.79 -5.51 -11.35
C THR A 176 2.71 -4.52 -10.64
N GLY A 177 3.90 -4.28 -11.20
CA GLY A 177 4.84 -3.25 -10.74
C GLY A 177 4.59 -1.88 -11.40
N PRO A 178 4.99 -0.77 -10.76
CA PRO A 178 4.91 0.56 -11.38
C PRO A 178 5.81 0.64 -12.62
N TYR A 179 5.31 1.24 -13.70
CA TYR A 179 6.06 1.49 -14.95
C TYR A 179 7.15 2.56 -14.76
N LEU A 180 8.21 2.23 -14.02
CA LEU A 180 9.41 3.05 -13.95
C LEU A 180 10.39 2.52 -14.98
N TYR A 181 10.41 3.15 -16.16
CA TYR A 181 11.47 2.95 -17.13
C TYR A 181 12.76 3.54 -16.55
N THR A 182 13.74 2.69 -16.29
CA THR A 182 15.15 3.09 -16.12
C THR A 182 15.93 2.75 -17.36
#